data_AF-A0A0N8KH09-F1
#
_entry.id   AF-A0A0N8KH09-F1
#
_cell.length_a   1.000
_cell.length_b   1.000
_cell.length_c   1.000
_cell.angle_alpha   90.00
_cell.angle_beta   90.00
_cell.angle_gamma   90.00
#
_symmetry.space_group_name_H-M   'P 1'
#
loop_
_entity.id
_entity.type
_entity.pdbx_description
1 polymer ?
#
loop_
_entity_poly.entity_id
_entity_poly.type
_entity_poly.pdbx_seq_one_letter_code
_entity_poly.pdbx_strand_id
1 'polypeptide(L)'
;MRLKITLFTLLFFGFQLATWAQCAMCRASVENNVSNGDTSIGAGLNTGILYLFAMPYTIALVIGILWYRAAKKRKNKLAIR
;
A
#
# COMPACT_ATOMS: atom_id res chain seq x y z
N MET A 1 -20.94 -20.86 12.85
CA MET A 1 -19.60 -20.21 12.74
C MET A 1 -18.78 -20.71 11.56
N ARG A 2 -18.72 -22.03 11.31
CA ARG A 2 -17.94 -22.61 10.21
C ARG A 2 -18.33 -22.07 8.82
N LEU A 3 -19.63 -21.94 8.52
CA LEU A 3 -20.12 -21.42 7.24
C LEU A 3 -19.72 -19.96 6.97
N LYS A 4 -19.73 -19.10 7.99
CA LYS A 4 -19.31 -17.69 7.86
C LYS A 4 -17.80 -17.59 7.57
N ILE A 5 -17.02 -18.46 8.21
CA ILE A 5 -15.57 -18.54 7.98
C ILE A 5 -15.29 -19.05 6.57
N THR A 6 -15.97 -20.11 6.13
CA THR A 6 -15.84 -20.65 4.77
C THR A 6 -16.26 -19.64 3.69
N LEU A 7 -17.34 -18.88 3.93
CA LEU A 7 -17.79 -17.83 3.01
C LEU A 7 -16.79 -16.68 2.93
N PHE A 8 -16.22 -16.28 4.07
CA PHE A 8 -15.21 -15.22 4.15
C PHE A 8 -13.91 -15.62 3.44
N THR A 9 -13.43 -16.85 3.62
CA THR A 9 -12.27 -17.35 2.87
C THR A 9 -12.54 -17.42 1.37
N LEU A 10 -13.71 -17.90 0.96
CA LEU A 10 -14.07 -17.95 -0.47
C LEU A 10 -14.10 -16.55 -1.11
N LEU A 11 -14.69 -15.56 -0.41
CA LEU A 11 -14.72 -14.17 -0.89
C LEU A 11 -13.31 -13.56 -0.95
N PHE A 12 -12.47 -13.82 0.05
CA PHE A 12 -11.12 -13.28 0.12
C PHE A 12 -10.24 -13.80 -1.04
N PHE A 13 -10.30 -15.10 -1.34
CA PHE A 13 -9.58 -15.69 -2.47
C PHE A 13 -10.20 -15.33 -3.83
N GLY A 14 -11.52 -15.18 -3.92
CA GLY A 14 -12.19 -14.72 -5.14
C GLY A 14 -11.82 -13.28 -5.54
N PHE A 15 -11.59 -12.40 -4.56
CA PHE A 15 -11.14 -11.03 -4.80
C PHE A 15 -9.72 -10.96 -5.41
N GLN A 16 -8.85 -11.94 -5.08
CA GLN A 16 -7.50 -12.04 -5.64
C GLN A 16 -7.50 -12.36 -7.15
N LEU A 17 -8.56 -12.98 -7.68
CA LEU A 17 -8.69 -13.27 -9.11
C LEU A 17 -9.01 -12.02 -9.93
N ALA A 18 -9.62 -11.00 -9.32
CA ALA A 18 -9.90 -9.70 -9.94
C ALA A 18 -8.72 -8.73 -9.82
N THR A 19 -7.79 -8.99 -8.89
CA THR A 19 -6.50 -8.33 -8.86
C THR A 19 -5.57 -9.07 -9.81
N TRP A 20 -5.78 -8.85 -11.12
CA TRP A 20 -4.73 -9.05 -12.10
C TRP A 20 -3.49 -8.40 -11.52
N ALA A 21 -2.46 -9.20 -11.19
CA ALA A 21 -1.16 -8.66 -10.90
C ALA A 21 -0.83 -7.73 -12.07
N GLN A 22 -0.86 -6.42 -11.83
CA GLN A 22 -0.67 -5.36 -12.83
C GLN A 22 0.75 -5.38 -13.43
N CYS A 23 1.46 -6.51 -13.33
CA CYS A 23 2.83 -6.70 -13.71
C CYS A 23 2.95 -7.03 -15.20
N ALA A 24 2.03 -7.81 -15.79
CA ALA A 24 2.12 -8.17 -17.21
C ALA A 24 1.54 -7.09 -18.14
N MET A 25 0.44 -6.45 -17.73
CA MET A 25 -0.27 -5.47 -18.57
C MET A 25 0.41 -4.10 -18.57
N CYS A 26 0.88 -3.62 -17.42
CA CYS A 26 1.65 -2.38 -17.35
C CYS A 26 3.01 -2.54 -18.03
N ARG A 27 3.65 -3.71 -17.91
CA ARG A 27 4.92 -3.99 -18.61
C ARG A 27 4.73 -4.05 -20.12
N ALA A 28 3.72 -4.75 -20.63
CA ALA A 28 3.42 -4.79 -22.06
C ALA A 28 3.11 -3.39 -22.62
N SER A 29 2.37 -2.55 -21.88
CA SER A 29 2.12 -1.16 -22.29
C SER A 29 3.41 -0.33 -22.30
N VAL A 30 4.27 -0.46 -21.29
CA VAL A 30 5.57 0.24 -21.25
C VAL A 30 6.50 -0.21 -22.38
N GLU A 31 6.61 -1.52 -22.63
CA GLU A 31 7.46 -2.06 -23.71
C GLU A 31 6.96 -1.59 -25.09
N ASN A 32 5.63 -1.50 -25.30
CA ASN A 32 5.07 -0.93 -26.53
C ASN A 32 5.33 0.58 -26.67
N ASN A 33 5.20 1.36 -25.59
CA ASN A 33 5.48 2.81 -25.63
C ASN A 33 6.97 3.10 -25.85
N VAL A 34 7.87 2.34 -25.21
CA VAL A 34 9.32 2.43 -25.45
C VAL A 34 9.69 2.05 -26.89
N SER A 35 9.06 1.00 -27.44
CA SER A 35 9.29 0.59 -28.84
C SER A 35 8.82 1.63 -29.85
N ASN A 36 7.84 2.47 -29.48
CA ASN A 36 7.36 3.60 -30.27
C ASN A 36 8.14 4.91 -30.02
N GLY A 37 9.23 4.86 -29.22
CA GLY A 37 10.13 6.00 -28.99
C GLY A 37 9.81 6.86 -27.77
N ASP A 38 8.81 6.50 -26.96
CA ASP A 38 8.35 7.29 -25.82
C ASP A 38 8.77 6.64 -24.48
N THR A 39 9.96 7.00 -23.99
CA THR A 39 10.59 6.39 -22.80
C THR A 39 10.07 6.97 -21.47
N SER A 40 9.28 8.03 -21.52
CA SER A 40 8.74 8.78 -20.37
C SER A 40 7.85 7.90 -19.47
N ILE A 41 7.07 7.00 -20.08
CA ILE A 41 6.14 6.10 -19.41
C ILE A 41 6.87 5.06 -18.53
N GLY A 42 8.05 4.59 -18.95
CA GLY A 42 8.85 3.62 -18.20
C GLY A 42 9.46 4.18 -16.91
N ALA A 43 9.92 5.43 -16.94
CA ALA A 43 10.45 6.13 -15.76
C ALA A 43 9.37 6.43 -14.70
N GLY A 44 8.14 6.72 -15.16
CA GLY A 44 6.99 6.94 -14.28
C GLY A 44 6.60 5.72 -13.45
N LEU A 45 6.79 4.50 -13.99
CA LEU A 45 6.41 3.26 -13.31
C LEU A 45 7.30 2.95 -12.09
N ASN A 46 8.63 3.09 -12.19
CA ASN A 46 9.54 2.87 -11.06
C ASN A 46 9.24 3.85 -9.92
N THR A 47 8.94 5.10 -10.26
CA THR A 47 8.52 6.12 -9.29
C THR A 47 7.22 5.72 -8.60
N GLY A 48 6.24 5.17 -9.34
CA GLY A 48 5.00 4.64 -8.77
C GLY A 48 5.21 3.46 -7.83
N ILE A 49 6.10 2.52 -8.16
CA ILE A 49 6.44 1.37 -7.31
C ILE A 49 7.10 1.84 -6.01
N LEU A 50 8.07 2.75 -6.09
CA LEU A 50 8.71 3.33 -4.90
C LEU A 50 7.71 4.10 -4.03
N TYR A 51 6.79 4.84 -4.64
CA TYR A 51 5.74 5.56 -3.92
C TYR A 51 4.81 4.61 -3.15
N LEU A 52 4.29 3.57 -3.81
CA LEU A 52 3.42 2.57 -3.19
C LEU A 52 4.14 1.75 -2.11
N PHE A 53 5.43 1.46 -2.29
CA PHE A 53 6.25 0.78 -1.30
C PHE A 53 6.53 1.65 -0.07
N ALA A 54 6.84 2.94 -0.25
CA ALA A 54 7.17 3.86 0.84
C ALA A 54 5.94 4.30 1.66
N MET A 55 4.78 4.43 1.00
CA MET A 55 3.50 4.87 1.59
C MET A 55 3.17 4.18 2.94
N PRO A 56 3.10 2.85 3.05
CA PRO A 56 2.72 2.19 4.31
C PRO A 56 3.69 2.49 5.47
N TYR A 57 5.00 2.56 5.19
CA TYR A 57 6.00 2.89 6.21
C TYR A 57 5.88 4.34 6.68
N THR A 58 5.65 5.28 5.76
CA THR A 58 5.45 6.69 6.11
C THR A 58 4.20 6.91 6.96
N ILE A 59 3.10 6.24 6.63
CA ILE A 59 1.85 6.30 7.41
C ILE A 59 2.07 5.74 8.82
N ALA A 60 2.72 4.57 8.94
CA ALA A 60 3.01 3.96 10.23
C ALA A 60 3.90 4.85 11.11
N LEU A 61 4.92 5.48 10.51
CA LEU A 61 5.80 6.44 11.20
C LEU A 61 5.01 7.62 11.78
N VAL A 62 4.16 8.26 10.96
CA VAL A 62 3.37 9.43 11.38
C VAL A 62 2.43 9.06 12.53
N ILE A 63 1.71 7.94 12.40
CA ILE A 63 0.81 7.45 13.46
C ILE A 63 1.60 7.17 14.75
N GLY A 64 2.74 6.50 14.65
CA GLY A 64 3.61 6.22 15.80
C GLY A 64 4.08 7.48 16.53
N ILE A 65 4.50 8.50 15.79
CA ILE A 65 4.92 9.79 16.36
C ILE A 65 3.76 10.49 17.06
N LEU A 66 2.59 10.56 16.43
CA LEU A 66 1.40 11.19 17.01
C LEU A 66 0.97 10.47 18.29
N TRP A 67 0.96 9.14 18.27
CA TRP A 67 0.63 8.32 19.42
C TRP A 67 1.63 8.53 20.57
N TYR A 68 2.94 8.52 20.29
CA TYR A 68 3.98 8.74 21.30
C TYR A 68 3.85 10.12 21.96
N ARG A 69 3.63 11.17 21.16
CA ARG A 69 3.43 12.54 21.67
C ARG A 69 2.19 12.63 22.55
N ALA A 70 1.08 12.02 22.14
CA ALA A 70 -0.14 11.97 22.92
C ALA A 70 0.05 11.20 24.24
N ALA A 71 0.73 10.05 24.20
CA ALA A 71 1.03 9.25 25.38
C ALA A 71 1.92 10.01 26.38
N LYS A 72 2.98 10.68 25.91
CA LYS A 72 3.87 11.49 26.75
C LYS A 72 3.13 12.67 27.40
N LYS A 73 2.25 13.35 26.66
CA LYS A 73 1.41 14.44 27.21
C LYS A 73 0.48 13.92 28.32
N ARG A 74 -0.12 12.73 28.15
CA ARG A 74 -0.94 12.11 29.20
C ARG A 74 -0.12 11.74 30.43
N LYS A 75 1.06 11.13 30.27
CA LYS A 75 1.96 10.79 31.38
C LYS A 75 2.34 12.04 32.19
N ASN A 76 2.75 13.12 31.51
CA ASN A 76 3.12 14.37 32.18
C ASN A 76 1.94 14.99 32.93
N LYS A 77 0.71 14.92 32.36
CA LYS A 77 -0.50 15.42 33.03
C LYS A 77 -0.90 14.59 34.26
N LEU A 78 -0.65 13.27 34.26
CA LEU A 78 -0.84 12.44 35.44
C LEU A 78 0.23 12.71 36.51
N ALA A 79 1.48 12.97 36.12
CA ALA A 79 2.57 13.20 37.08
C ALA A 79 2.49 14.56 37.81
N ILE A 80 1.74 15.53 37.27
CA ILE A 80 1.55 16.87 37.86
C ILE A 80 0.31 16.91 38.80
N ARG A 81 -0.54 15.87 38.78
CA ARG A 81 -1.73 15.77 39.63
C ARG A 81 -1.45 14.86 40.82
#